data_AF-A0A7R9BW85-F1
#
_entry.id   AF-A0A7R9BW85-F1
#
_cell.length_a   1.000
_cell.length_b   1.000
_cell.length_c   1.000
_cell.angle_alpha   90.00
_cell.angle_beta   90.00
_cell.angle_gamma   90.00
#
_symmetry.space_group_name_H-M   'P 1'
#
loop_
_entity.id
_entity.type
_entity.pdbx_description
1 polymer ?
#
loop_
_entity_poly.entity_id
_entity_poly.type
_entity_poly.pdbx_seq_one_letter_code
_entity_poly.pdbx_strand_id
1 'polypeptide(L)'
;MVQKKVAKNKKGKKKIAAAPVIAQRKEEPKKVENPLIEKRSKNFGIGQDIQPKRDLYRFVRWPKCVRLQRQKAVLQTRLKVPPPINQFSQTLDKQTAVNLFKLLDKYRPETKLAKKQRLKERAEQRAKGEEEKVKKRPNVIKQGTNSVTTAIEQKKASLVIIAHDVDPIELVIFLPTLCRKMGVPYCIIKGKSRLGRLVHRKTCSCVALTTTNSEDKNQLNKLLEAIKTNFNDRFEEIRRHWGGGLVGVKSAAKIAKLEKAKAREAAQKVAV
;
A
#
# COMPACT_ATOMS: atom_id res chain seq x y z
N MET A 1 -47.59 -68.59 -10.78
CA MET A 1 -48.25 -69.75 -11.40
C MET A 1 -49.09 -69.20 -12.54
N VAL A 2 -48.64 -69.23 -13.79
CA VAL A 2 -49.06 -70.17 -14.86
C VAL A 2 -48.97 -69.28 -16.12
N GLN A 3 -48.42 -69.62 -17.28
CA GLN A 3 -47.69 -70.75 -17.81
C GLN A 3 -46.98 -70.22 -19.06
N LYS A 4 -45.73 -70.63 -19.30
CA LYS A 4 -45.17 -70.67 -20.64
C LYS A 4 -45.94 -71.73 -21.44
N LYS A 5 -46.39 -71.42 -22.66
CA LYS A 5 -46.40 -72.42 -23.73
C LYS A 5 -45.72 -71.85 -24.97
N VAL A 6 -44.63 -72.55 -25.31
CA VAL A 6 -43.78 -72.39 -26.48
C VAL A 6 -44.29 -73.35 -27.54
N ALA A 7 -44.50 -72.87 -28.76
CA ALA A 7 -44.35 -73.60 -30.03
C ALA A 7 -44.84 -72.67 -31.16
N LYS A 8 -44.19 -72.50 -32.31
CA LYS A 8 -43.04 -73.14 -32.95
C LYS A 8 -42.43 -72.09 -33.88
N ASN A 9 -41.10 -71.93 -33.84
CA ASN A 9 -40.36 -71.09 -34.78
C ASN A 9 -39.53 -72.00 -35.70
N LYS A 10 -39.66 -71.82 -37.01
CA LYS A 10 -38.70 -72.12 -38.11
C LYS A 10 -39.51 -72.13 -39.43
N LYS A 11 -39.21 -71.37 -40.47
CA LYS A 11 -37.90 -70.86 -40.93
C LYS A 11 -38.02 -69.39 -41.35
N GLY A 12 -37.16 -68.54 -40.78
CA GLY A 12 -36.80 -67.25 -41.38
C GLY A 12 -35.97 -67.46 -42.65
N LYS A 13 -35.58 -66.43 -43.40
CA LYS A 13 -34.94 -65.16 -43.02
C LYS A 13 -34.82 -64.38 -44.34
N LYS A 14 -34.85 -63.05 -44.45
CA LYS A 14 -34.70 -61.93 -43.52
C LYS A 14 -35.18 -60.67 -44.28
N LYS A 15 -36.26 -60.01 -43.84
CA LYS A 15 -36.45 -58.58 -44.15
C LYS A 15 -35.71 -57.81 -43.06
N ILE A 16 -34.51 -57.33 -43.37
CA ILE A 16 -33.74 -56.48 -42.48
C ILE A 16 -34.38 -55.09 -42.52
N ALA A 17 -34.71 -54.58 -41.34
CA ALA A 17 -35.36 -53.29 -41.12
C ALA A 17 -34.54 -52.13 -41.71
N ALA A 18 -35.25 -51.11 -42.19
CA ALA A 18 -34.65 -49.87 -42.67
C ALA A 18 -33.82 -49.21 -41.56
N ALA A 19 -32.66 -48.68 -41.93
CA ALA A 19 -31.69 -48.05 -41.03
C ALA A 19 -32.30 -46.83 -40.30
N PRO A 20 -31.88 -46.56 -39.04
CA PRO A 20 -32.35 -45.40 -38.30
C PRO A 20 -31.92 -44.12 -39.01
N VAL A 21 -32.84 -43.15 -39.08
CA VAL A 21 -32.61 -41.82 -39.65
C VAL A 21 -31.39 -41.22 -38.96
N ILE A 22 -30.29 -41.14 -39.72
CA ILE A 22 -29.09 -40.41 -39.36
C ILE A 22 -29.57 -39.03 -38.90
N ALA A 23 -29.30 -38.71 -37.63
CA ALA A 23 -29.57 -37.41 -37.06
C ALA A 23 -29.12 -36.35 -38.06
N GLN A 24 -30.09 -35.67 -38.67
CA GLN A 24 -29.84 -34.60 -39.62
C GLN A 24 -28.89 -33.65 -38.92
N ARG A 25 -27.68 -33.49 -39.45
CA ARG A 25 -26.82 -32.36 -39.10
C ARG A 25 -27.73 -31.14 -39.21
N LYS A 26 -27.96 -30.43 -38.10
CA LYS A 26 -28.53 -29.09 -38.17
C LYS A 26 -27.63 -28.33 -39.14
N GLU A 27 -28.12 -28.09 -40.34
CA GLU A 27 -27.49 -27.16 -41.26
C GLU A 27 -27.46 -25.83 -40.51
N GLU A 28 -26.26 -25.38 -40.16
CA GLU A 28 -26.09 -24.04 -39.61
C GLU A 28 -26.68 -23.06 -40.64
N PRO A 29 -27.60 -22.18 -40.24
CA PRO A 29 -28.24 -21.27 -41.17
C PRO A 29 -27.16 -20.47 -41.89
N LYS A 30 -27.12 -20.56 -43.23
CA LYS A 30 -26.22 -19.76 -44.07
C LYS A 30 -26.37 -18.30 -43.66
N LYS A 31 -25.29 -17.71 -43.12
CA LYS A 31 -25.28 -16.28 -42.78
C LYS A 31 -25.64 -15.51 -44.04
N VAL A 32 -26.68 -14.68 -43.95
CA VAL A 32 -27.07 -13.79 -45.03
C VAL A 32 -25.95 -12.76 -45.18
N GLU A 33 -25.04 -12.99 -46.12
CA GLU A 33 -23.96 -12.05 -46.44
C GLU A 33 -24.54 -10.95 -47.31
N ASN A 34 -24.55 -9.73 -46.78
CA ASN A 34 -24.97 -8.57 -47.54
C ASN A 34 -23.84 -8.18 -48.51
N PRO A 35 -24.04 -8.26 -49.84
CA PRO A 35 -22.99 -7.98 -50.83
C PRO A 35 -22.51 -6.52 -50.81
N LEU A 36 -23.22 -5.62 -50.12
CA LEU A 36 -22.82 -4.22 -49.91
C LEU A 36 -21.76 -4.06 -48.80
N ILE A 37 -21.50 -5.09 -47.99
CA ILE A 37 -20.56 -5.03 -46.86
C ILE A 37 -19.22 -5.62 -47.29
N GLU A 38 -18.23 -4.76 -47.56
CA GLU A 38 -16.89 -5.16 -47.94
C GLU A 38 -15.89 -5.05 -46.77
N LYS A 39 -14.95 -5.99 -46.69
CA LYS A 39 -13.83 -5.90 -45.74
C LYS A 39 -12.80 -4.87 -46.21
N ARG A 40 -12.85 -3.67 -45.63
CA ARG A 40 -11.88 -2.58 -45.91
C ARG A 40 -10.81 -2.51 -44.82
N SER A 41 -9.91 -3.48 -44.80
CA SER A 41 -8.79 -3.50 -43.85
C SER A 41 -7.77 -2.40 -44.17
N LYS A 42 -7.35 -1.67 -43.15
CA LYS A 42 -6.28 -0.67 -43.24
C LYS A 42 -4.96 -1.25 -42.76
N ASN A 43 -3.86 -0.89 -43.41
CA ASN A 43 -2.51 -1.21 -43.01
C ASN A 43 -1.89 0.00 -42.29
N PHE A 44 -1.65 -0.14 -40.98
CA PHE A 44 -1.06 0.92 -40.15
C PHE A 44 0.47 0.82 -40.01
N GLY A 45 1.13 0.14 -40.96
CA GLY A 45 2.58 0.12 -41.11
C GLY A 45 3.16 1.51 -41.39
N ILE A 46 4.49 1.61 -41.33
CA ILE A 46 5.18 2.87 -41.59
C ILE A 46 4.96 3.27 -43.07
N GLY A 47 4.48 4.49 -43.32
CA GLY A 47 4.25 5.02 -44.67
C GLY A 47 2.98 4.52 -45.37
N GLN A 48 2.07 3.85 -44.66
CA GLN A 48 0.81 3.33 -45.19
C GLN A 48 -0.37 4.20 -44.73
N ASP A 49 -1.48 3.60 -44.26
CA ASP A 49 -2.65 4.34 -43.79
C ASP A 49 -2.37 5.20 -42.55
N ILE A 50 -3.17 6.27 -42.36
CA ILE A 50 -3.11 7.13 -41.18
C ILE A 50 -3.27 6.29 -39.91
N GLN A 51 -2.34 6.46 -38.96
CA GLN A 51 -2.37 5.70 -37.71
C GLN A 51 -3.66 5.98 -36.91
N PRO A 52 -4.23 4.95 -36.26
CA PRO A 52 -5.38 5.14 -35.40
C PRO A 52 -5.01 5.98 -34.18
N LYS A 53 -6.01 6.60 -33.55
CA LYS A 53 -5.82 7.25 -32.25
C LYS A 53 -5.36 6.20 -31.23
N ARG A 54 -4.27 6.49 -30.52
CA ARG A 54 -3.67 5.63 -29.49
C ARG A 54 -3.54 6.41 -28.18
N ASP A 55 -3.34 5.70 -27.07
CA ASP A 55 -3.00 6.37 -25.81
C ASP A 55 -1.60 7.02 -25.93
N LEU A 56 -1.59 8.36 -25.90
CA LEU A 56 -0.38 9.17 -25.99
C LEU A 56 0.14 9.61 -24.62
N TYR A 57 -0.44 9.16 -23.50
CA TYR A 57 -0.10 9.62 -22.13
C TYR A 57 1.41 9.67 -21.84
N ARG A 58 2.16 8.70 -22.35
CA ARG A 58 3.64 8.64 -22.19
C ARG A 58 4.40 9.69 -23.00
N PHE A 59 3.85 10.14 -24.12
CA PHE A 59 4.46 11.07 -25.08
C PHE A 59 3.91 12.50 -24.97
N VAL A 60 2.91 12.72 -24.10
CA VAL A 60 2.39 14.07 -23.81
C VAL A 60 3.49 14.98 -23.29
N ARG A 61 3.51 16.22 -23.79
CA ARG A 61 4.28 17.31 -23.19
C ARG A 61 3.62 17.75 -21.89
N TRP A 62 4.08 17.20 -20.77
CA TRP A 62 3.52 17.48 -19.45
C TRP A 62 3.72 18.95 -19.01
N PRO A 63 2.75 19.55 -18.30
CA PRO A 63 2.91 20.85 -17.65
C PRO A 63 4.14 20.89 -16.73
N LYS A 64 4.71 22.08 -16.55
CA LYS A 64 5.98 22.28 -15.82
C LYS A 64 5.94 21.73 -14.39
N CYS A 65 4.83 21.91 -13.66
CA CYS A 65 4.67 21.41 -12.29
C CYS A 65 4.77 19.88 -12.20
N VAL A 66 4.10 19.16 -13.11
CA VAL A 66 4.14 17.69 -13.18
C VAL A 66 5.55 17.20 -13.54
N ARG A 67 6.21 17.88 -14.48
CA ARG A 67 7.60 17.58 -14.84
C ARG A 67 8.54 17.72 -13.66
N LEU A 68 8.48 18.84 -12.94
CA LEU A 68 9.33 19.12 -11.77
C LEU A 68 9.12 18.09 -10.66
N GLN A 69 7.87 17.75 -10.33
CA GLN A 69 7.56 16.73 -9.32
C GLN A 69 8.11 15.35 -9.71
N ARG A 70 7.92 14.93 -10.97
CA ARG A 70 8.46 13.66 -11.49
C ARG A 70 9.98 13.66 -11.51
N GLN A 71 10.61 14.75 -11.95
CA GLN A 71 12.06 14.89 -11.96
C GLN A 71 12.65 14.86 -10.55
N LYS A 72 12.01 15.52 -9.57
CA LYS A 72 12.39 15.45 -8.14
C LYS A 72 12.39 14.00 -7.64
N ALA A 73 11.30 13.27 -7.89
CA ALA A 73 11.19 11.85 -7.49
C ALA A 73 12.26 10.97 -8.16
N VAL A 74 12.49 11.15 -9.47
CA VAL A 74 13.54 10.42 -10.18
C VAL A 74 14.92 10.74 -9.61
N LEU A 75 15.22 12.02 -9.38
CA LEU A 75 16.50 12.47 -8.85
C LEU A 75 16.78 11.87 -7.47
N GLN A 76 15.78 11.82 -6.58
CA GLN A 76 15.90 11.16 -5.27
C GLN A 76 16.24 9.66 -5.37
N THR A 77 15.73 8.94 -6.38
CA THR A 77 16.09 7.53 -6.60
C THR A 77 17.48 7.33 -7.21
N ARG A 78 17.99 8.33 -7.95
CA ARG A 78 19.25 8.25 -8.72
C ARG A 78 20.46 8.62 -7.88
N LEU A 79 20.35 9.66 -7.07
CA LEU A 79 21.42 10.08 -6.19
C LEU A 79 21.63 9.07 -5.07
N LYS A 80 22.86 8.99 -4.55
CA LYS A 80 23.13 8.27 -3.29
C LYS A 80 22.53 9.08 -2.15
N VAL A 81 21.56 8.48 -1.46
CA VAL A 81 20.83 9.13 -0.37
C VAL A 81 21.53 8.80 0.96
N PRO A 82 21.91 9.80 1.76
CA PRO A 82 22.52 9.58 3.07
C PRO A 82 21.62 8.75 3.99
N PRO A 83 22.18 7.86 4.84
CA PRO A 83 21.40 7.00 5.73
C PRO A 83 20.38 7.73 6.63
N PRO A 84 20.68 8.91 7.23
CA PRO A 84 19.71 9.64 8.05
C PRO A 84 18.46 10.12 7.29
N ILE A 85 18.53 10.23 5.97
CA ILE A 85 17.38 10.54 5.11
C ILE A 85 16.76 9.24 4.61
N ASN A 86 17.58 8.26 4.22
CA ASN A 86 17.13 6.98 3.69
C ASN A 86 16.29 6.17 4.70
N GLN A 87 16.53 6.33 6.00
CA GLN A 87 15.72 5.67 7.04
C GLN A 87 14.22 5.93 6.89
N PHE A 88 13.80 7.10 6.36
CA PHE A 88 12.39 7.41 6.13
C PHE A 88 11.76 6.63 4.97
N SER A 89 12.57 6.01 4.09
CA SER A 89 12.06 5.07 3.09
C SER A 89 11.63 3.72 3.71
N GLN A 90 12.20 3.37 4.86
CA GLN A 90 11.89 2.15 5.60
C GLN A 90 10.73 2.42 6.55
N THR A 91 9.54 1.98 6.16
CA THR A 91 8.32 2.24 6.92
C THR A 91 7.74 0.96 7.49
N LEU A 92 6.99 1.09 8.57
CA LEU A 92 6.22 0.02 9.19
C LEU A 92 5.30 -0.64 8.14
N ASP A 93 5.20 -1.97 8.22
CA ASP A 93 4.35 -2.74 7.32
C ASP A 93 2.86 -2.38 7.48
N LYS A 94 2.06 -2.72 6.46
CA LYS A 94 0.66 -2.31 6.40
C LYS A 94 -0.16 -2.89 7.56
N GLN A 95 0.10 -4.14 7.97
CA GLN A 95 -0.72 -4.84 8.95
C GLN A 95 -0.46 -4.27 10.35
N THR A 96 0.81 -4.14 10.74
CA THR A 96 1.19 -3.53 12.02
C THR A 96 0.73 -2.08 12.09
N ALA A 97 0.84 -1.32 11.00
CA ALA A 97 0.31 0.04 10.94
C ALA A 97 -1.20 0.10 11.16
N VAL A 98 -2.00 -0.79 10.56
CA VAL A 98 -3.45 -0.83 10.79
C VAL A 98 -3.78 -1.09 12.26
N ASN A 99 -3.12 -2.07 12.89
CA ASN A 99 -3.33 -2.40 14.30
C ASN A 99 -2.95 -1.23 15.22
N LEU A 100 -1.86 -0.54 14.89
CA LEU A 100 -1.43 0.66 15.58
C LEU A 100 -2.45 1.80 15.46
N PHE A 101 -2.97 2.08 14.26
CA PHE A 101 -3.99 3.12 14.09
C PHE A 101 -5.30 2.79 14.80
N LYS A 102 -5.71 1.52 14.87
CA LYS A 102 -6.88 1.09 15.67
C LYS A 102 -6.69 1.40 17.16
N LEU A 103 -5.49 1.18 17.70
CA LEU A 103 -5.17 1.56 19.07
C LEU A 103 -5.17 3.08 19.26
N LEU A 104 -4.49 3.81 18.37
CA LEU A 104 -4.38 5.27 18.45
C LEU A 104 -5.75 5.97 18.34
N ASP A 105 -6.70 5.37 17.61
CA ASP A 105 -8.06 5.92 17.46
C ASP A 105 -8.78 6.13 18.80
N LYS A 106 -8.49 5.27 19.79
CA LYS A 106 -9.04 5.38 21.15
C LYS A 106 -8.51 6.58 21.92
N TYR A 107 -7.31 7.06 21.58
CA TYR A 107 -6.60 8.13 22.29
C TYR A 107 -6.60 9.47 21.53
N ARG A 108 -7.56 9.66 20.63
CA ARG A 108 -7.70 10.89 19.85
C ARG A 108 -7.91 12.12 20.73
N PRO A 109 -7.34 13.27 20.34
CA PRO A 109 -7.62 14.53 21.03
C PRO A 109 -9.06 14.99 20.79
N GLU A 110 -9.58 15.80 21.70
CA GLU A 110 -10.93 16.36 21.58
C GLU A 110 -11.10 17.25 20.33
N THR A 111 -12.29 17.18 19.73
CA THR A 111 -12.67 18.13 18.67
C THR A 111 -13.04 19.49 19.27
N LYS A 112 -13.01 20.55 18.45
CA LYS A 112 -13.44 21.88 18.88
C LYS A 112 -14.90 21.90 19.37
N LEU A 113 -15.77 21.12 18.71
CA LEU A 113 -17.19 20.99 19.09
C LEU A 113 -17.34 20.28 20.44
N ALA A 114 -16.68 19.13 20.62
CA ALA A 114 -16.69 18.41 21.89
C ALA A 114 -16.12 19.26 23.04
N LYS A 115 -15.06 20.05 22.78
CA LYS A 115 -14.53 21.01 23.75
C LYS A 115 -15.55 22.08 24.13
N LYS A 116 -16.27 22.64 23.15
CA LYS A 116 -17.32 23.65 23.38
C LYS A 116 -18.46 23.07 24.24
N GLN A 117 -18.92 21.87 23.91
CA GLN A 117 -19.95 21.17 24.68
C GLN A 117 -19.50 20.89 26.11
N ARG A 118 -18.30 20.32 26.31
CA ARG A 118 -17.75 20.07 27.65
C ARG A 118 -17.64 21.35 28.48
N LEU A 119 -17.20 22.46 27.88
CA LEU A 119 -17.10 23.74 28.58
C LEU A 119 -18.47 24.32 28.94
N LYS A 120 -19.46 24.17 28.05
CA LYS A 120 -20.84 24.59 28.29
C LYS A 120 -21.47 23.78 29.43
N GLU A 121 -21.37 22.45 29.40
CA GLU A 121 -21.86 21.56 30.46
C GLU A 121 -21.20 21.88 31.80
N ARG A 122 -19.87 22.09 31.81
CA ARG A 122 -19.15 22.48 33.03
C ARG A 122 -19.63 23.84 33.55
N ALA A 123 -19.87 24.81 32.68
CA ALA A 123 -20.37 26.12 33.07
C ALA A 123 -21.79 26.04 33.64
N GLU A 124 -22.67 25.23 33.04
CA GLU A 124 -24.02 24.98 33.52
C GLU A 124 -24.05 24.27 34.88
N GLN A 125 -23.19 23.27 35.10
CA GLN A 125 -23.04 22.60 36.40
C GLN A 125 -22.58 23.57 37.48
N ARG A 126 -21.59 24.39 37.17
CA ARG A 126 -21.10 25.42 38.08
C ARG A 126 -22.16 26.48 38.39
N ALA A 127 -22.97 26.87 37.41
CA ALA A 127 -24.08 27.81 37.61
C ALA A 127 -25.20 27.22 38.48
N LYS A 128 -25.40 25.91 38.46
CA LYS A 128 -26.34 25.18 39.33
C LYS A 128 -25.83 24.99 40.77
N GLY A 129 -24.63 25.50 41.10
CA GLY A 129 -24.05 25.39 42.43
C GLY A 129 -23.41 24.04 42.75
N GLU A 130 -23.26 23.14 41.76
CA GLU A 130 -22.49 21.91 41.96
C GLU A 130 -20.99 22.21 42.07
N GLU A 131 -20.33 21.66 43.09
CA GLU A 131 -18.89 21.80 43.27
C GLU A 131 -18.10 21.18 42.10
N GLU A 132 -16.99 21.82 41.70
CA GLU A 132 -16.17 21.36 40.58
C GLU A 132 -15.46 20.05 40.94
N LYS A 133 -16.04 18.92 40.55
CA LYS A 133 -15.38 17.61 40.67
C LYS A 133 -14.10 17.61 39.84
N VAL A 134 -12.95 17.42 40.50
CA VAL A 134 -11.62 17.30 39.86
C VAL A 134 -11.60 16.05 38.97
N LYS A 135 -11.99 16.20 37.69
CA LYS A 135 -11.94 15.12 36.71
C LYS A 135 -10.49 14.82 36.35
N LYS A 136 -10.11 13.54 36.41
CA LYS A 136 -8.82 13.05 35.90
C LYS A 136 -8.68 13.44 34.43
N ARG A 137 -7.52 14.01 34.07
CA ARG A 137 -7.23 14.39 32.70
C ARG A 137 -7.25 13.14 31.80
N PRO A 138 -7.97 13.16 30.67
CA PRO A 138 -8.02 12.01 29.78
C PRO A 138 -6.63 11.75 29.19
N ASN A 139 -6.32 10.48 29.00
CA ASN A 139 -5.13 10.05 28.27
C ASN A 139 -5.34 10.39 26.79
N VAL A 140 -4.55 11.33 26.29
CA VAL A 140 -4.60 11.77 24.90
C VAL A 140 -3.22 11.73 24.30
N ILE A 141 -3.19 11.49 23.00
CA ILE A 141 -1.99 11.52 22.20
C ILE A 141 -1.34 12.91 22.23
N LYS A 142 -0.01 12.96 22.34
CA LYS A 142 0.80 14.17 22.12
C LYS A 142 1.10 14.32 20.63
N GLN A 143 0.99 15.53 20.12
CA GLN A 143 1.07 15.80 18.68
C GLN A 143 2.00 16.97 18.37
N GLY A 144 2.68 16.88 17.23
CA GLY A 144 3.58 17.92 16.75
C GLY A 144 4.99 17.81 17.33
N THR A 145 5.98 18.25 16.55
CA THR A 145 7.41 18.04 16.81
C THR A 145 7.82 18.51 18.20
N ASN A 146 7.55 19.76 18.56
CA ASN A 146 8.02 20.32 19.84
C ASN A 146 7.43 19.60 21.07
N SER A 147 6.14 19.23 21.02
CA SER A 147 5.53 18.50 22.15
C SER A 147 6.03 17.05 22.24
N VAL A 148 6.34 16.44 21.10
CA VAL A 148 6.88 15.08 21.02
C VAL A 148 8.34 15.06 21.49
N THR A 149 9.17 16.03 21.09
CA THR A 149 10.58 16.12 21.53
C THR A 149 10.68 16.25 23.03
N THR A 150 9.92 17.17 23.64
CA THR A 150 9.88 17.32 25.10
C THR A 150 9.41 16.04 25.80
N ALA A 151 8.45 15.31 25.21
CA ALA A 151 7.99 14.04 25.79
C ALA A 151 9.06 12.92 25.71
N ILE A 152 9.90 12.94 24.67
CA ILE A 152 11.03 12.00 24.51
C ILE A 152 12.14 12.33 25.50
N GLU A 153 12.52 13.61 25.59
CA GLU A 153 13.56 14.10 26.52
C GLU A 153 13.20 13.82 27.98
N GLN A 154 11.92 13.97 28.34
CA GLN A 154 11.41 13.64 29.68
C GLN A 154 11.20 12.14 29.90
N LYS A 155 11.48 11.27 28.92
CA LYS A 155 11.21 9.82 28.94
C LYS A 155 9.75 9.48 29.30
N LYS A 156 8.81 10.37 28.97
CA LYS A 156 7.37 10.17 29.20
C LYS A 156 6.66 9.52 28.02
N ALA A 157 7.28 9.53 26.84
CA ALA A 157 6.74 8.87 25.66
C ALA A 157 6.99 7.35 25.75
N SER A 158 5.92 6.56 25.62
CA SER A 158 6.00 5.10 25.51
C SER A 158 6.25 4.63 24.07
N LEU A 159 5.70 5.37 23.09
CA LEU A 159 5.88 5.11 21.66
C LEU A 159 5.88 6.44 20.88
N VAL A 160 6.79 6.56 19.92
CA VAL A 160 6.84 7.69 18.99
C VAL A 160 6.53 7.22 17.57
N ILE A 161 5.69 7.96 16.88
CA ILE A 161 5.26 7.70 15.51
C ILE A 161 5.68 8.88 14.65
N ILE A 162 6.45 8.61 13.60
CA ILE A 162 7.00 9.63 12.70
C ILE A 162 6.45 9.39 11.29
N ALA A 163 6.02 10.43 10.60
CA ALA A 163 5.63 10.31 9.20
C ALA A 163 6.84 10.29 8.27
N HIS A 164 6.78 9.50 7.19
CA HIS A 164 7.86 9.40 6.20
C HIS A 164 7.95 10.56 5.19
N ASP A 165 6.84 11.29 4.99
CA ASP A 165 6.62 12.24 3.89
C ASP A 165 6.53 13.69 4.39
N VAL A 166 7.24 13.98 5.47
CA VAL A 166 7.36 15.34 6.01
C VAL A 166 8.23 16.18 5.09
N ASP A 167 7.76 17.38 4.82
CA ASP A 167 8.44 18.36 3.97
C ASP A 167 8.24 19.71 4.68
N PRO A 168 9.29 20.36 5.21
CA PRO A 168 10.73 20.01 5.16
C PRO A 168 11.14 18.83 6.08
N ILE A 169 12.11 18.01 5.68
CA ILE A 169 12.51 16.78 6.38
C ILE A 169 13.38 17.04 7.63
N GLU A 170 14.01 18.22 7.69
CA GLU A 170 14.83 18.72 8.79
C GLU A 170 14.06 18.72 10.11
N LEU A 171 12.73 18.89 10.04
CA LEU A 171 11.85 18.87 11.21
C LEU A 171 11.79 17.51 11.93
N VAL A 172 12.11 16.41 11.24
CA VAL A 172 11.99 15.05 11.80
C VAL A 172 13.27 14.24 11.72
N ILE A 173 14.29 14.70 10.99
CA ILE A 173 15.53 13.95 10.73
C ILE A 173 16.27 13.51 12.01
N PHE A 174 16.19 14.32 13.08
CA PHE A 174 16.85 14.06 14.34
C PHE A 174 16.04 13.14 15.29
N LEU A 175 14.74 12.96 15.03
CA LEU A 175 13.84 12.24 15.93
C LEU A 175 14.21 10.76 16.13
N PRO A 176 14.55 9.96 15.10
CA PRO A 176 14.97 8.58 15.29
C PRO A 176 16.19 8.45 16.22
N THR A 177 17.19 9.30 16.01
CA THR A 177 18.41 9.35 16.82
C THR A 177 18.10 9.74 18.26
N LEU A 178 17.22 10.74 18.47
CA LEU A 178 16.78 11.16 19.79
C LEU A 178 16.02 10.04 20.52
N CYS A 179 15.09 9.37 19.84
CA CYS A 179 14.33 8.26 20.40
C CYS A 179 15.26 7.12 20.84
N ARG A 180 16.23 6.75 20.01
CA ARG A 180 17.24 5.74 20.36
C ARG A 180 18.07 6.14 21.57
N LYS A 181 18.60 7.37 21.60
CA LYS A 181 19.42 7.88 22.72
C LYS A 181 18.66 7.87 24.04
N MET A 182 17.36 8.17 24.00
CA MET A 182 16.50 8.20 25.18
C MET A 182 15.88 6.83 25.53
N GLY A 183 16.11 5.79 24.72
CA GLY A 183 15.56 4.44 24.93
C GLY A 183 14.06 4.32 24.60
N VAL A 184 13.51 5.24 23.81
CA VAL A 184 12.08 5.26 23.46
C VAL A 184 11.86 4.53 22.13
N PRO A 185 10.92 3.57 22.05
CA PRO A 185 10.53 2.93 20.80
C PRO A 185 9.97 3.93 19.79
N TYR A 186 10.41 3.84 18.54
CA TYR A 186 9.89 4.67 17.46
C TYR A 186 9.53 3.85 16.23
N CYS A 187 8.57 4.33 15.45
CA CYS A 187 8.23 3.78 14.15
C CYS A 187 8.06 4.87 13.10
N ILE A 188 8.37 4.54 11.86
CA ILE A 188 8.15 5.41 10.70
C ILE A 188 6.95 4.88 9.92
N ILE A 189 5.95 5.73 9.65
CA ILE A 189 4.69 5.35 9.02
C ILE A 189 4.49 6.11 7.71
N LYS A 190 3.85 5.42 6.75
CA LYS A 190 3.39 6.04 5.50
C LYS A 190 2.23 7.01 5.72
N GLY A 191 2.45 8.28 5.42
CA GLY A 191 1.44 9.31 5.23
C GLY A 191 1.22 10.23 6.45
N LYS A 192 1.78 11.45 6.40
CA LYS A 192 1.52 12.53 7.37
C LYS A 192 0.05 12.94 7.42
N SER A 193 -0.67 12.74 6.33
CA SER A 193 -2.12 12.99 6.26
C SER A 193 -2.92 11.99 7.10
N ARG A 194 -2.45 10.75 7.24
CA ARG A 194 -3.10 9.73 8.11
C ARG A 194 -2.95 10.11 9.58
N LEU A 195 -1.75 10.54 9.99
CA LEU A 195 -1.53 11.10 11.32
C LEU A 195 -2.34 12.39 11.52
N GLY A 196 -2.44 13.23 10.49
CA GLY A 196 -3.29 14.42 10.50
C GLY A 196 -4.75 14.10 10.83
N ARG A 197 -5.34 13.12 10.14
CA ARG A 197 -6.75 12.73 10.35
C ARG A 197 -7.01 12.23 11.77
N LEU A 198 -6.05 11.50 12.36
CA LEU A 198 -6.10 11.05 13.75
C LEU A 198 -6.23 12.24 14.72
N VAL A 199 -5.53 13.34 14.46
CA VAL A 199 -5.50 14.52 15.33
C VAL A 199 -6.43 15.67 14.90
N HIS A 200 -7.36 15.40 13.99
CA HIS A 200 -8.27 16.41 13.43
C HIS A 200 -7.55 17.59 12.72
N ARG A 201 -6.43 17.31 12.04
CA ARG A 201 -5.69 18.28 11.20
C ARG A 201 -5.50 17.74 9.77
N LYS A 202 -5.11 18.60 8.83
CA LYS A 202 -4.78 18.17 7.46
C LYS A 202 -3.57 17.22 7.44
N THR A 203 -2.55 17.55 8.23
CA THR A 203 -1.29 16.81 8.33
C THR A 203 -0.74 16.87 9.75
N CYS A 204 0.03 15.84 10.13
CA CYS A 204 0.81 15.83 11.36
C CYS A 204 2.16 15.13 11.10
N SER A 205 3.26 15.74 11.51
CA SER A 205 4.62 15.24 11.25
C SER A 205 5.00 14.08 12.18
N CYS A 206 4.68 14.21 13.46
CA CYS A 206 4.96 13.19 14.45
C CYS A 206 3.95 13.24 15.60
N VAL A 207 3.79 12.08 16.22
CA VAL A 207 2.79 11.80 17.24
C VAL A 207 3.46 10.93 18.31
N ALA A 208 3.14 11.14 19.59
CA ALA A 208 3.64 10.32 20.68
C ALA A 208 2.51 9.90 21.61
N LEU A 209 2.59 8.66 22.07
CA LEU A 209 1.70 8.12 23.07
C LEU A 209 2.45 8.08 24.40
N THR A 210 1.95 8.80 25.42
CA THR A 210 2.61 8.95 26.72
C THR A 210 2.04 8.04 27.80
N THR A 211 0.72 7.84 27.78
CA THR A 211 0.02 7.07 28.81
C THR A 211 -1.12 6.31 28.15
N THR A 212 -1.23 5.03 28.45
CA THR A 212 -2.36 4.20 28.05
C THR A 212 -3.21 3.80 29.24
N ASN A 213 -4.46 3.46 28.95
CA ASN A 213 -5.34 2.77 29.87
C ASN A 213 -4.83 1.33 30.08
N SER A 214 -5.18 0.72 31.21
CA SER A 214 -4.77 -0.63 31.57
C SER A 214 -5.20 -1.68 30.55
N GLU A 215 -6.42 -1.55 30.02
CA GLU A 215 -7.02 -2.47 29.04
C GLU A 215 -6.20 -2.61 27.75
N ASP A 216 -5.58 -1.51 27.31
CA ASP A 216 -4.84 -1.47 26.05
C ASP A 216 -3.34 -1.81 26.20
N LYS A 217 -2.84 -1.97 27.43
CA LYS A 217 -1.40 -2.21 27.68
C LYS A 217 -0.89 -3.46 26.97
N ASN A 218 -1.67 -4.53 26.97
CA ASN A 218 -1.29 -5.79 26.33
C ASN A 218 -1.19 -5.64 24.80
N GLN A 219 -2.13 -4.92 24.19
CA GLN A 219 -2.08 -4.62 22.76
C GLN A 219 -0.90 -3.71 22.42
N LEU A 220 -0.62 -2.70 23.25
CA LEU A 220 0.51 -1.81 23.06
C LEU A 220 1.84 -2.58 23.17
N ASN A 221 2.01 -3.45 24.16
CA ASN A 221 3.26 -4.19 24.37
C ASN A 221 3.61 -5.07 23.17
N LYS A 222 2.62 -5.76 22.58
CA LYS A 222 2.80 -6.54 21.34
C LYS A 222 3.26 -5.67 20.18
N LEU A 223 2.68 -4.48 20.03
CA LEU A 223 3.10 -3.52 18.99
C LEU A 223 4.50 -2.97 19.27
N LEU A 224 4.83 -2.68 20.54
CA LEU A 224 6.13 -2.16 20.94
C LEU A 224 7.25 -3.15 20.65
N GLU A 225 7.05 -4.43 20.91
CA GLU A 225 8.02 -5.48 20.61
C GLU A 225 8.30 -5.55 19.11
N ALA A 226 7.25 -5.68 18.29
CA ALA A 226 7.39 -5.68 16.83
C ALA A 226 8.05 -4.40 16.29
N ILE A 227 7.75 -3.24 16.86
CA ILE A 227 8.34 -1.96 16.45
C ILE A 227 9.83 -1.86 16.86
N LYS A 228 10.18 -2.27 18.09
CA LYS A 228 11.56 -2.22 18.59
C LYS A 228 12.49 -3.06 17.72
N THR A 229 12.10 -4.30 17.40
CA THR A 229 12.88 -5.19 16.55
C THR A 229 13.08 -4.62 15.14
N ASN A 230 12.08 -3.92 14.59
CA ASN A 230 12.16 -3.35 13.25
C ASN A 230 12.99 -2.06 13.16
N PHE A 231 13.03 -1.23 14.21
CA PHE A 231 13.58 0.13 14.15
C PHE A 231 14.68 0.42 15.16
N ASN A 232 14.45 0.14 16.44
CA ASN A 232 15.38 0.51 17.52
C ASN A 232 16.60 -0.42 17.53
N ASP A 233 16.37 -1.73 17.46
CA ASP A 233 17.43 -2.73 17.55
C ASP A 233 18.28 -2.75 16.28
N ARG A 234 17.66 -2.46 15.14
CA ARG A 234 18.30 -2.36 13.81
C ARG A 234 18.89 -0.99 13.49
N PHE A 235 18.94 -0.06 14.46
CA PHE A 235 19.35 1.31 14.18
C PHE A 235 20.76 1.42 13.60
N GLU A 236 21.72 0.62 14.08
CA GLU A 236 23.10 0.66 13.56
C GLU A 236 23.19 0.21 12.10
N GLU A 237 22.40 -0.80 11.71
CA GLU A 237 22.29 -1.23 10.32
C GLU A 237 21.72 -0.09 9.46
N ILE A 238 20.61 0.49 9.91
CA ILE A 238 19.92 1.59 9.23
C ILE A 238 20.86 2.79 9.06
N ARG A 239 21.65 3.13 10.08
CA ARG A 239 22.62 4.24 10.06
C ARG A 239 23.75 4.03 9.04
N ARG A 240 24.08 2.79 8.68
CA ARG A 240 25.12 2.46 7.70
C ARG A 240 24.55 2.23 6.30
N HIS A 241 23.23 2.03 6.18
CA HIS A 241 22.59 1.68 4.93
C HIS A 241 22.25 2.91 4.07
N TRP A 242 23.11 3.16 3.07
CA TRP A 242 22.87 4.18 2.05
C TRP A 242 21.72 3.80 1.12
N GLY A 243 20.94 4.79 0.72
CA GLY A 243 19.83 4.62 -0.21
C GLY A 243 20.14 5.11 -1.61
N GLY A 244 19.16 4.93 -2.51
CA GLY A 244 19.22 5.45 -3.87
C GLY A 244 20.29 4.76 -4.73
N GLY A 245 20.91 5.50 -5.66
CA GLY A 245 21.86 4.94 -6.61
C GLY A 245 21.23 4.01 -7.66
N LEU A 246 19.90 4.00 -7.78
CA LEU A 246 19.19 3.13 -8.72
C LEU A 246 19.26 3.70 -10.12
N VAL A 247 19.58 2.87 -11.11
CA VAL A 247 19.54 3.26 -12.53
C VAL A 247 18.13 3.18 -13.11
N GLY A 248 17.90 3.84 -14.25
CA GLY A 248 16.62 3.75 -14.95
C GLY A 248 16.39 2.39 -15.62
N VAL A 249 15.13 2.03 -15.84
CA VAL A 249 14.73 0.74 -16.43
C VAL A 249 15.42 0.45 -17.76
N LYS A 250 15.57 1.45 -18.64
CA LYS A 250 16.28 1.30 -19.92
C LYS A 250 17.77 0.98 -19.73
N SER A 251 18.41 1.66 -18.77
CA SER A 251 19.82 1.43 -18.45
C SER A 251 20.03 0.06 -17.80
N ALA A 252 19.16 -0.31 -16.84
CA ALA A 252 19.16 -1.64 -16.22
C ALA A 252 18.98 -2.75 -17.27
N ALA A 253 18.03 -2.59 -18.20
CA ALA A 253 17.81 -3.54 -19.28
C ALA A 253 19.02 -3.66 -20.22
N LYS A 254 19.71 -2.55 -20.52
CA LYS A 254 20.96 -2.57 -21.30
C LYS A 254 22.06 -3.35 -20.59
N ILE A 255 22.25 -3.11 -19.29
CA ILE A 255 23.23 -3.82 -18.47
C ILE A 255 22.91 -5.32 -18.43
N ALA A 256 21.66 -5.68 -18.10
CA ALA A 256 21.21 -7.06 -18.05
C ALA A 256 21.35 -7.80 -19.39
N LYS A 257 21.09 -7.12 -20.52
CA LYS A 257 21.31 -7.69 -21.85
C LYS A 257 22.80 -8.02 -22.09
N LEU A 258 23.70 -7.12 -21.67
CA LEU A 258 25.14 -7.32 -21.77
C LEU A 258 25.63 -8.44 -20.86
N GLU A 259 25.20 -8.47 -19.60
CA GLU A 259 25.53 -9.53 -18.63
C GLU A 259 25.06 -10.90 -19.14
N LYS A 260 23.84 -11.00 -19.67
CA LYS A 260 23.33 -12.24 -20.26
C LYS A 260 24.10 -12.69 -21.50
N ALA A 261 24.69 -11.78 -22.27
CA ALA A 261 25.55 -12.14 -23.39
C ALA A 261 26.90 -12.65 -22.92
N LYS A 262 27.55 -11.96 -21.97
CA LYS A 262 28.81 -12.39 -21.35
C LYS A 262 28.69 -13.74 -20.66
N ALA A 263 27.60 -13.98 -19.92
CA ALA A 263 27.35 -15.25 -19.25
C ALA A 263 27.20 -16.40 -20.26
N ARG A 264 26.58 -16.15 -21.42
CA ARG A 264 26.48 -17.14 -22.50
C ARG A 264 27.84 -17.45 -23.11
N GLU A 265 28.64 -16.42 -23.38
CA GLU A 265 30.01 -16.58 -23.91
C GLU A 265 30.90 -17.36 -22.93
N ALA A 266 30.86 -17.03 -21.63
CA ALA A 266 31.62 -17.74 -20.61
C ALA A 266 31.18 -19.21 -20.46
N ALA A 267 29.87 -19.49 -20.49
CA ALA A 267 29.37 -20.86 -20.45
C ALA A 267 29.82 -21.68 -21.68
N GLN A 268 29.84 -21.07 -22.87
CA GLN A 268 30.36 -21.70 -24.08
C GLN A 268 31.86 -21.95 -23.99
N LYS A 269 32.64 -21.03 -23.41
CA LYS A 269 34.10 -21.22 -23.21
C LYS A 269 34.46 -22.28 -22.18
N VAL A 270 33.62 -22.53 -21.19
CA VAL A 270 33.84 -23.60 -20.18
C VAL A 270 33.41 -24.97 -20.69
N ALA A 271 32.50 -25.01 -21.68
CA ALA A 271 32.03 -26.24 -22.31
C ALA A 271 32.96 -26.79 -23.41
N VAL A 272 34.01 -26.02 -23.78
CA VAL A 272 35.08 -26.39 -24.72
C VAL A 272 36.35 -26.66 -23.93
#